data_AF-A0A286RMC3-F1
#
_entry.id   AF-A0A286RMC3-F1
#
_cell.length_a   1.000
_cell.length_b   1.000
_cell.length_c   1.000
_cell.angle_alpha   90.00
_cell.angle_beta   90.00
_cell.angle_gamma   90.00
#
_symmetry.space_group_name_H-M   'P 1'
#
loop_
_entity.id
_entity.type
_entity.pdbx_description
1 polymer ?
#
loop_
_entity_poly.entity_id
_entity_poly.type
_entity_poly.pdbx_seq_one_letter_code
_entity_poly.pdbx_strand_id
1 'polypeptide(L)'
;MESGHIGGKHPKHWHCAIYQPDPKRPLIPIPDELWQIYQEDRDLTRGLPTRPLTRDGDPLFYLVDGAGNLVFFGPTMMFRLPYQRSIHQLIPEPLRDPLQVDYADAIFGFVRSKDDFPATQLPPQGDKRRAYAGRVFVTDAVLEEGQTDYWLSDKPITPKILATPKPTAFQHYLTQQEPDDKNRLDHYDSPPPHETVIRGHKRYWHQGLSTDEGLTLDQMRERIEEKRAGLRELETSTQHTQLRPVKPGVRFKFRIYFENLSDRELGALCWTLHPLGNPAKTYCHHLGMGKPLGMGAVKLEATLYLTDRPKRYSSLFEDDHWHTGVTDSGQSLSDRSTLERLTQAFEQHILGTLGLNNRRHLSEIKRIGMLLKMMEWPGYPPVPNIPPFLTVQNRPNTRYMTIQPKNEYRERPVLPDPSAFDPTLQKLAEPDTGNSRGSACG
;
A
#
# COMPACT_ATOMS: atom_id res chain seq x y z
N MET A 1 14.49 -43.36 -17.08
CA MET A 1 14.24 -42.07 -17.76
C MET A 1 12.84 -41.63 -17.38
N GLU A 2 12.71 -40.63 -16.52
CA GLU A 2 11.42 -40.02 -16.21
C GLU A 2 11.39 -38.64 -16.86
N SER A 3 10.34 -38.36 -17.64
CA SER A 3 10.17 -37.10 -18.37
C SER A 3 9.04 -36.29 -17.77
N GLY A 4 9.30 -35.03 -17.42
CA GLY A 4 8.27 -34.06 -17.05
C GLY A 4 7.51 -33.56 -18.28
N HIS A 5 6.19 -33.43 -18.16
CA HIS A 5 5.32 -32.91 -19.24
C HIS A 5 5.46 -31.39 -19.36
N ILE A 6 5.87 -30.89 -20.53
CA ILE A 6 5.82 -29.46 -20.87
C ILE A 6 4.59 -29.25 -21.76
N GLY A 7 3.56 -28.59 -21.22
CA GLY A 7 2.28 -28.37 -21.93
C GLY A 7 2.40 -27.35 -23.08
N GLY A 8 1.73 -27.65 -24.21
CA GLY A 8 1.57 -26.75 -25.35
C GLY A 8 1.10 -27.49 -26.61
N LYS A 9 0.33 -26.84 -27.49
CA LYS A 9 -0.15 -27.39 -28.79
C LYS A 9 0.96 -27.52 -29.86
N HIS A 10 2.23 -27.41 -29.46
CA HIS A 10 3.36 -27.44 -30.38
C HIS A 10 3.84 -28.89 -30.54
N PRO A 11 3.99 -29.45 -31.76
CA PRO A 11 4.32 -30.86 -31.98
C PRO A 11 5.72 -31.29 -31.53
N LYS A 12 6.53 -30.38 -30.99
CA LYS A 12 7.90 -30.66 -30.50
C LYS A 12 7.87 -30.74 -28.98
N HIS A 13 7.99 -31.96 -28.45
CA HIS A 13 8.15 -32.21 -27.01
C HIS A 13 9.62 -32.43 -26.68
N TRP A 14 10.16 -31.56 -25.82
CA TRP A 14 11.53 -31.67 -25.32
C TRP A 14 11.57 -32.74 -24.24
N HIS A 15 12.45 -33.73 -24.41
CA HIS A 15 12.70 -34.76 -23.40
C HIS A 15 14.09 -34.50 -22.81
N CYS A 16 14.16 -34.39 -21.48
CA CYS A 16 15.44 -34.28 -20.78
C CYS A 16 15.90 -35.69 -20.40
N ALA A 17 17.05 -36.12 -20.92
CA ALA A 17 17.70 -37.35 -20.47
C ALA A 17 18.56 -37.03 -19.24
N ILE A 18 18.22 -37.63 -18.09
CA ILE A 18 19.01 -37.54 -16.86
C ILE A 18 19.86 -38.80 -16.79
N TYR A 19 21.18 -38.63 -16.84
CA TYR A 19 22.16 -39.72 -16.75
C TYR A 19 22.57 -39.96 -15.30
N GLN A 20 23.24 -41.10 -15.07
CA GLN A 20 23.87 -41.37 -13.77
C GLN A 20 24.94 -40.30 -13.46
N PRO A 21 25.17 -39.96 -12.18
CA PRO A 21 26.23 -39.04 -11.78
C PRO A 21 27.59 -39.51 -12.33
N ASP A 22 28.37 -38.59 -12.91
CA ASP A 22 29.75 -38.88 -13.31
C ASP A 22 30.67 -38.66 -12.10
N PRO A 23 31.20 -39.74 -11.48
CA PRO A 23 32.02 -39.62 -10.28
C PRO A 23 33.38 -38.94 -10.54
N LYS A 24 33.76 -38.75 -11.81
CA LYS A 24 35.02 -38.09 -12.19
C LYS A 24 34.88 -36.58 -12.33
N ARG A 25 33.65 -36.04 -12.33
CA ARG A 25 33.45 -34.60 -12.41
C ARG A 25 33.55 -33.95 -11.03
N PRO A 26 34.20 -32.77 -10.94
CA PRO A 26 34.18 -32.00 -9.71
C PRO A 26 32.75 -31.56 -9.39
N LEU A 27 32.43 -31.55 -8.10
CA LEU A 27 31.15 -31.03 -7.61
C LEU A 27 31.12 -29.51 -7.75
N ILE A 28 29.96 -28.98 -8.12
CA ILE A 28 29.70 -27.53 -8.10
C ILE A 28 29.09 -27.22 -6.73
N PRO A 29 29.77 -26.46 -5.85
CA PRO A 29 29.19 -26.07 -4.58
C PRO A 29 28.01 -25.12 -4.81
N ILE A 30 26.93 -25.34 -4.07
CA ILE A 30 25.80 -24.42 -4.02
C ILE A 30 26.04 -23.48 -2.83
N PRO A 31 26.20 -22.16 -3.03
CA PRO A 31 26.28 -21.21 -1.93
C PRO A 31 25.00 -21.22 -1.09
N ASP A 32 25.14 -21.06 0.22
CA ASP A 32 24.00 -21.05 1.17
C ASP A 32 22.95 -20.00 0.78
N GLU A 33 23.38 -18.83 0.30
CA GLU A 33 22.50 -17.77 -0.19
C GLU A 33 21.62 -18.22 -1.36
N LEU A 34 22.19 -18.91 -2.36
CA LEU A 34 21.42 -19.42 -3.49
C LEU A 34 20.45 -20.54 -3.07
N TRP A 35 20.83 -21.34 -2.08
CA TRP A 35 19.95 -22.36 -1.51
C TRP A 35 18.76 -21.73 -0.78
N GLN A 36 18.98 -20.69 0.03
CA GLN A 36 17.91 -19.94 0.69
C GLN A 36 16.94 -19.33 -0.33
N ILE A 37 17.48 -18.67 -1.37
CA ILE A 37 16.65 -18.08 -2.43
C ILE A 37 15.82 -19.16 -3.16
N TYR A 38 16.39 -20.33 -3.41
CA TYR A 38 15.64 -21.46 -3.97
C TYR A 38 14.50 -21.91 -3.05
N GLN A 39 14.74 -22.03 -1.74
CA GLN A 39 13.71 -22.42 -0.78
C GLN A 39 12.55 -21.41 -0.75
N GLU A 40 12.87 -20.11 -0.74
CA GLU A 40 11.87 -19.05 -0.84
C GLU A 40 11.08 -19.11 -2.15
N ASP A 41 11.75 -19.31 -3.30
CA ASP A 41 11.07 -19.40 -4.60
C ASP A 41 10.16 -20.63 -4.70
N ARG A 42 10.62 -21.78 -4.17
CA ARG A 42 9.90 -23.05 -4.14
C ARG A 42 8.59 -22.94 -3.37
N ASP A 43 8.60 -22.25 -2.24
CA ASP A 43 7.47 -22.17 -1.32
C ASP A 43 6.42 -21.14 -1.77
N LEU A 44 6.71 -20.35 -2.81
CA LEU A 44 5.72 -19.47 -3.46
C LEU A 44 4.68 -20.29 -4.24
N THR A 45 3.43 -20.25 -3.80
CA THR A 45 2.30 -20.95 -4.44
C THR A 45 1.99 -20.32 -5.80
N ARG A 46 2.25 -21.05 -6.88
CA ARG A 46 2.12 -20.54 -8.27
C ARG A 46 1.11 -21.32 -9.12
N GLY A 47 0.20 -22.05 -8.48
CA GLY A 47 -0.84 -22.85 -9.14
C GLY A 47 -0.34 -24.14 -9.80
N LEU A 48 0.97 -24.37 -9.82
CA LEU A 48 1.59 -25.64 -10.14
C LEU A 48 2.51 -26.04 -8.97
N PRO A 49 2.43 -27.28 -8.47
CA PRO A 49 3.36 -27.76 -7.46
C PRO A 49 4.77 -27.82 -8.04
N THR A 50 5.70 -27.13 -7.40
CA THR A 50 7.13 -27.24 -7.71
C THR A 50 7.65 -28.53 -7.10
N ARG A 51 8.38 -29.35 -7.87
CA ARG A 51 9.05 -30.54 -7.31
C ARG A 51 10.15 -30.05 -6.34
N PRO A 52 10.09 -30.39 -5.05
CA PRO A 52 11.11 -29.97 -4.11
C PRO A 52 12.38 -30.83 -4.30
N LEU A 53 13.56 -30.22 -4.13
CA LEU A 53 14.83 -30.92 -4.02
C LEU A 53 15.01 -31.29 -2.53
N THR A 54 14.84 -32.57 -2.21
CA THR A 54 14.73 -33.06 -0.82
C THR A 54 15.65 -34.23 -0.50
N ARG A 55 16.14 -34.94 -1.52
CA ARG A 55 16.93 -36.15 -1.37
C ARG A 55 18.23 -36.02 -2.16
N ASP A 56 19.26 -36.70 -1.67
CA ASP A 56 20.46 -36.92 -2.46
C ASP A 56 20.12 -37.67 -3.76
N GLY A 57 20.74 -37.26 -4.87
CA GLY A 57 20.43 -37.76 -6.21
C GLY A 57 19.20 -37.16 -6.89
N ASP A 58 18.48 -36.22 -6.26
CA ASP A 58 17.40 -35.50 -6.94
C ASP A 58 17.95 -34.74 -8.16
N PRO A 59 17.39 -34.93 -9.36
CA PRO A 59 17.86 -34.22 -10.54
C PRO A 59 17.58 -32.73 -10.40
N LEU A 60 18.45 -31.88 -10.94
CA LEU A 60 18.22 -30.44 -11.02
C LEU A 60 18.81 -29.90 -12.33
N PHE A 61 18.35 -28.72 -12.70
CA PHE A 61 18.92 -27.91 -13.76
C PHE A 61 19.64 -26.74 -13.11
N TYR A 62 20.72 -26.29 -13.72
CA TYR A 62 21.50 -25.17 -13.24
C TYR A 62 22.04 -24.34 -14.39
N LEU A 63 22.35 -23.09 -14.09
CA LEU A 63 23.04 -22.16 -14.99
C LEU A 63 24.40 -21.84 -14.41
N VAL A 64 25.41 -21.77 -15.25
CA VAL A 64 26.75 -21.29 -14.91
C VAL A 64 27.11 -20.09 -15.78
N ASP A 65 27.95 -19.21 -15.27
CA ASP A 65 28.52 -18.10 -16.03
C ASP A 65 29.67 -18.56 -16.94
N GLY A 66 30.27 -17.63 -17.68
CA GLY A 66 31.41 -17.92 -18.57
C GLY A 66 32.68 -18.37 -17.85
N ALA A 67 32.78 -18.18 -16.54
CA ALA A 67 33.88 -18.64 -15.70
C ALA A 67 33.58 -20.00 -15.03
N GLY A 68 32.36 -20.52 -15.20
CA GLY A 68 31.91 -21.79 -14.62
C GLY A 68 31.31 -21.67 -13.22
N ASN A 69 31.08 -20.45 -12.71
CA ASN A 69 30.45 -20.26 -11.40
C ASN A 69 28.93 -20.49 -11.51
N LEU A 70 28.35 -21.09 -10.46
CA LEU A 70 26.91 -21.30 -10.37
C LEU A 70 26.17 -19.95 -10.33
N VAL A 71 25.28 -19.72 -11.29
CA VAL A 71 24.39 -18.54 -11.34
C VAL A 71 23.11 -18.84 -10.55
N PHE A 72 22.41 -19.93 -10.88
CA PHE A 72 21.23 -20.38 -10.16
C PHE A 72 20.86 -21.81 -10.53
N PHE A 73 19.92 -22.42 -9.81
CA PHE A 73 19.44 -23.77 -10.06
C PHE A 73 17.95 -23.93 -9.77
N GLY A 74 17.36 -25.00 -10.31
CA GLY A 74 15.96 -25.32 -10.07
C GLY A 74 15.58 -26.73 -10.53
N PRO A 75 14.41 -27.23 -10.11
CA PRO A 75 13.97 -28.60 -10.38
C PRO A 75 13.42 -28.80 -11.79
N THR A 76 13.26 -27.73 -12.58
CA THR A 76 12.72 -27.73 -13.95
C THR A 76 13.64 -26.95 -14.89
N MET A 77 13.75 -27.35 -16.16
CA MET A 77 14.67 -26.73 -17.12
C MET A 77 14.41 -25.24 -17.35
N MET A 78 13.14 -24.81 -17.27
CA MET A 78 12.73 -23.41 -17.43
C MET A 78 12.40 -22.80 -16.06
N PHE A 79 13.34 -22.93 -15.11
CA PHE A 79 13.18 -22.29 -13.80
C PHE A 79 13.23 -20.77 -13.93
N ARG A 80 12.53 -20.08 -13.05
CA ARG A 80 12.55 -18.62 -12.99
C ARG A 80 13.83 -18.17 -12.29
N LEU A 81 14.53 -17.20 -12.87
CA LEU A 81 15.62 -16.53 -12.18
C LEU A 81 15.05 -15.56 -11.13
N PRO A 82 15.46 -15.68 -9.86
CA PRO A 82 15.16 -14.69 -8.84
C PRO A 82 15.90 -13.39 -9.17
N TYR A 83 15.39 -12.28 -8.63
CA TYR A 83 16.11 -11.03 -8.70
C TYR A 83 17.30 -11.08 -7.72
N GLN A 84 18.44 -10.52 -8.12
CA GLN A 84 19.64 -10.41 -7.29
C GLN A 84 19.42 -9.46 -6.11
N ARG A 85 18.65 -8.38 -6.31
CA ARG A 85 18.36 -7.41 -5.25
C ARG A 85 17.09 -7.77 -4.50
N SER A 86 17.15 -7.61 -3.18
CA SER A 86 15.95 -7.72 -2.34
C SER A 86 15.10 -6.45 -2.43
N ILE A 87 13.81 -6.56 -2.13
CA ILE A 87 12.92 -5.39 -2.06
C ILE A 87 13.41 -4.39 -1.00
N HIS A 88 14.01 -4.88 0.10
CA HIS A 88 14.58 -4.06 1.15
C HIS A 88 15.70 -3.14 0.62
N GLN A 89 16.53 -3.62 -0.30
CA GLN A 89 17.59 -2.81 -0.94
C GLN A 89 17.04 -1.71 -1.87
N LEU A 90 15.74 -1.69 -2.15
CA LEU A 90 15.08 -0.65 -2.95
C LEU A 90 14.29 0.35 -2.06
N ILE A 91 14.34 0.19 -0.74
CA ILE A 91 13.89 1.22 0.20
C ILE A 91 14.97 2.30 0.27
N PRO A 92 14.68 3.62 0.24
CA PRO A 92 15.70 4.64 0.45
C PRO A 92 16.51 4.39 1.73
N GLU A 93 17.85 4.53 1.67
CA GLU A 93 18.76 4.20 2.79
C GLU A 93 18.39 4.89 4.11
N PRO A 94 18.01 6.19 4.16
CA PRO A 94 17.61 6.82 5.41
C PRO A 94 16.40 6.18 6.09
N LEU A 95 15.54 5.48 5.34
CA LEU A 95 14.35 4.80 5.86
C LEU A 95 14.63 3.36 6.29
N ARG A 96 15.86 2.86 6.12
CA ARG A 96 16.25 1.49 6.53
C ARG A 96 16.80 1.45 7.94
N ASP A 97 17.18 2.59 8.51
CA ASP A 97 17.78 2.63 9.85
C ASP A 97 16.70 2.33 10.91
N PRO A 98 16.77 1.17 11.58
CA PRO A 98 15.80 0.77 12.60
C PRO A 98 15.97 1.56 13.90
N LEU A 99 16.80 2.61 13.95
CA LEU A 99 16.88 3.53 15.08
C LEU A 99 16.13 4.84 14.83
N GLN A 100 15.83 5.19 13.58
CA GLN A 100 15.04 6.37 13.28
C GLN A 100 13.59 6.18 13.71
N VAL A 101 12.98 7.23 14.25
CA VAL A 101 11.59 7.24 14.71
C VAL A 101 10.87 8.30 13.90
N ASP A 102 9.88 7.88 13.11
CA ASP A 102 9.01 8.81 12.38
C ASP A 102 7.76 9.17 13.22
N TYR A 103 6.89 10.01 12.66
CA TYR A 103 5.64 10.40 13.34
C TYR A 103 4.70 9.21 13.60
N ALA A 104 4.67 8.22 12.72
CA ALA A 104 3.82 7.05 12.92
C ALA A 104 4.35 6.20 14.09
N ASP A 105 5.65 5.95 14.13
CA ASP A 105 6.33 5.25 15.23
C ASP A 105 6.14 5.99 16.57
N ALA A 106 6.30 7.31 16.58
CA ALA A 106 6.15 8.11 17.79
C ALA A 106 4.71 8.08 18.36
N ILE A 107 3.70 8.10 17.49
CA ILE A 107 2.28 8.21 17.88
C ILE A 107 1.68 6.83 18.17
N PHE A 108 1.87 5.87 17.26
CA PHE A 108 1.23 4.55 17.32
C PHE A 108 2.11 3.49 17.98
N GLY A 109 3.39 3.77 18.20
CA GLY A 109 4.34 2.82 18.77
C GLY A 109 4.82 1.81 17.73
N PHE A 110 5.81 1.02 18.13
CA PHE A 110 6.46 0.02 17.28
C PHE A 110 7.05 -1.13 18.08
N VAL A 111 7.28 -2.26 17.41
CA VAL A 111 8.07 -3.39 17.91
C VAL A 111 9.00 -3.83 16.78
N ARG A 112 10.31 -3.67 16.98
CA ARG A 112 11.35 -4.03 16.01
C ARG A 112 11.89 -5.43 16.31
N SER A 113 12.02 -6.25 15.27
CA SER A 113 12.64 -7.56 15.32
C SER A 113 14.13 -7.43 15.59
N LYS A 114 14.77 -8.53 16.03
CA LYS A 114 16.24 -8.59 16.11
C LYS A 114 16.86 -8.48 14.71
N ASP A 115 16.18 -9.03 13.71
CA ASP A 115 16.65 -9.06 12.32
C ASP A 115 16.62 -7.68 11.65
N ASP A 116 15.92 -6.71 12.25
CA ASP A 116 15.91 -5.33 11.77
C ASP A 116 17.24 -4.62 12.08
N PHE A 117 18.00 -5.08 13.09
CA PHE A 117 19.25 -4.45 13.52
C PHE A 117 20.47 -5.18 12.96
N PRO A 118 21.52 -4.44 12.55
CA PRO A 118 22.85 -5.03 12.43
C PRO A 118 23.26 -5.66 13.77
N ALA A 119 23.93 -6.82 13.74
CA ALA A 119 24.35 -7.53 14.96
C ALA A 119 25.18 -6.64 15.92
N THR A 120 25.87 -5.64 15.39
CA THR A 120 26.69 -4.66 16.14
C THR A 120 25.89 -3.54 16.79
N GLN A 121 24.61 -3.38 16.47
CA GLN A 121 23.76 -2.28 16.93
C GLN A 121 22.49 -2.74 17.66
N LEU A 122 22.36 -4.04 17.95
CA LEU A 122 21.18 -4.58 18.61
C LEU A 122 21.05 -4.04 20.05
N PRO A 123 20.01 -3.23 20.37
CA PRO A 123 19.83 -2.76 21.74
C PRO A 123 19.42 -3.91 22.68
N PRO A 124 19.64 -3.79 24.00
CA PRO A 124 19.26 -4.83 24.95
C PRO A 124 17.74 -5.05 24.99
N GLN A 125 17.32 -6.21 25.49
CA GLN A 125 15.90 -6.48 25.73
C GLN A 125 15.33 -5.49 26.77
N GLY A 126 14.15 -4.93 26.47
CA GLY A 126 13.51 -3.90 27.29
C GLY A 126 13.90 -2.46 26.92
N ASP A 127 14.80 -2.25 25.97
CA ASP A 127 15.16 -0.92 25.48
C ASP A 127 14.06 -0.30 24.60
N LYS A 128 13.76 0.99 24.83
CA LYS A 128 12.74 1.74 24.06
C LYS A 128 13.06 1.85 22.57
N ARG A 129 14.34 1.72 22.18
CA ARG A 129 14.77 1.67 20.77
C ARG A 129 14.32 0.39 20.06
N ARG A 130 13.98 -0.67 20.81
CA ARG A 130 13.43 -1.92 20.25
C ARG A 130 11.91 -1.95 20.25
N ALA A 131 11.28 -1.37 21.26
CA ALA A 131 9.84 -1.31 21.33
C ALA A 131 9.37 -0.09 22.11
N TYR A 132 8.38 0.60 21.58
CA TYR A 132 7.76 1.74 22.23
C TYR A 132 6.23 1.61 22.15
N ALA A 133 5.56 1.83 23.28
CA ALA A 133 4.11 1.74 23.33
C ALA A 133 3.46 2.95 22.64
N GLY A 134 2.41 2.68 21.86
CA GLY A 134 1.60 3.73 21.26
C GLY A 134 0.90 4.58 22.32
N ARG A 135 0.70 5.86 21.98
CA ARG A 135 0.00 6.84 22.83
C ARG A 135 -1.39 7.18 22.30
N VAL A 136 -1.88 6.43 21.31
CA VAL A 136 -3.20 6.61 20.70
C VAL A 136 -3.96 5.29 20.75
N PHE A 137 -5.21 5.35 21.22
CA PHE A 137 -6.09 4.20 21.40
C PHE A 137 -7.40 4.45 20.68
N VAL A 138 -7.78 3.55 19.78
CA VAL A 138 -9.01 3.67 18.98
C VAL A 138 -10.02 2.65 19.49
N THR A 139 -11.23 3.09 19.78
CA THR A 139 -12.35 2.22 20.19
C THR A 139 -13.10 1.66 18.99
N ASP A 140 -13.95 0.66 19.23
CA ASP A 140 -14.84 0.12 18.21
C ASP A 140 -15.78 1.19 17.65
N ALA A 141 -15.97 1.15 16.33
CA ALA A 141 -16.95 1.98 15.64
C ALA A 141 -18.34 1.35 15.73
N VAL A 142 -19.22 1.99 16.49
CA VAL A 142 -20.59 1.53 16.74
C VAL A 142 -21.53 2.27 15.81
N LEU A 143 -22.52 1.57 15.24
CA LEU A 143 -23.56 2.17 14.41
C LEU A 143 -24.30 3.24 15.21
N GLU A 144 -24.47 4.44 14.64
CA GLU A 144 -25.27 5.47 15.32
C GLU A 144 -26.74 5.05 15.42
N GLU A 145 -27.37 5.38 16.54
CA GLU A 145 -28.76 5.07 16.85
C GLU A 145 -29.73 5.59 15.78
N GLY A 146 -30.84 4.87 15.59
CA GLY A 146 -31.90 5.24 14.65
C GLY A 146 -31.63 4.87 13.18
N GLN A 147 -30.47 4.30 12.85
CA GLN A 147 -30.19 3.79 11.51
C GLN A 147 -30.65 2.34 11.34
N THR A 148 -31.59 2.12 10.43
CA THR A 148 -32.05 0.79 9.99
C THR A 148 -31.71 0.57 8.51
N ASP A 149 -31.76 -0.69 8.05
CA ASP A 149 -31.54 -1.04 6.63
C ASP A 149 -30.18 -0.54 6.09
N TYR A 150 -29.09 -0.77 6.82
CA TYR A 150 -27.76 -0.28 6.47
C TYR A 150 -27.04 -1.15 5.42
N TRP A 151 -27.65 -2.23 4.94
CA TRP A 151 -27.05 -3.11 3.94
C TRP A 151 -27.30 -2.60 2.51
N LEU A 152 -26.32 -2.79 1.63
CA LEU A 152 -26.48 -2.54 0.19
C LEU A 152 -27.37 -3.60 -0.50
N SER A 153 -27.43 -4.80 0.08
CA SER A 153 -28.18 -5.94 -0.42
C SER A 153 -28.57 -6.85 0.74
N ASP A 154 -29.80 -7.37 0.72
CA ASP A 154 -30.32 -8.31 1.74
C ASP A 154 -29.52 -9.62 1.80
N LYS A 155 -28.97 -10.04 0.66
CA LYS A 155 -28.18 -11.26 0.52
C LYS A 155 -26.70 -10.92 0.31
N PRO A 156 -25.77 -11.76 0.80
CA PRO A 156 -24.36 -11.64 0.43
C PRO A 156 -24.20 -11.57 -1.08
N ILE A 157 -23.29 -10.72 -1.54
CA ILE A 157 -22.87 -10.62 -2.93
C ILE A 157 -21.49 -11.27 -3.09
N THR A 158 -21.21 -11.70 -4.32
CA THR A 158 -19.87 -12.19 -4.69
C THR A 158 -19.17 -11.08 -5.47
N PRO A 159 -18.16 -10.39 -4.90
CA PRO A 159 -17.45 -9.32 -5.58
C PRO A 159 -16.55 -9.89 -6.69
N LYS A 160 -16.19 -9.02 -7.64
CA LYS A 160 -15.17 -9.34 -8.66
C LYS A 160 -13.84 -9.76 -8.02
N ILE A 161 -13.14 -10.71 -8.65
CA ILE A 161 -11.87 -11.25 -8.13
C ILE A 161 -10.81 -10.16 -7.98
N LEU A 162 -10.24 -10.06 -6.78
CA LEU A 162 -9.10 -9.22 -6.46
C LEU A 162 -7.84 -10.09 -6.47
N ALA A 163 -7.20 -10.19 -7.64
CA ALA A 163 -6.00 -11.01 -7.82
C ALA A 163 -4.80 -10.50 -7.00
N THR A 164 -3.87 -11.41 -6.70
CA THR A 164 -2.62 -11.07 -6.03
C THR A 164 -1.67 -10.31 -6.95
N PRO A 165 -0.83 -9.41 -6.39
CA PRO A 165 0.18 -8.72 -7.18
C PRO A 165 1.12 -9.72 -7.84
N LYS A 166 1.46 -9.50 -9.11
CA LYS A 166 2.41 -10.32 -9.85
C LYS A 166 3.78 -9.63 -9.84
N PRO A 167 4.87 -10.33 -9.46
CA PRO A 167 6.21 -9.73 -9.46
C PRO A 167 6.65 -9.19 -10.82
N THR A 168 6.08 -9.71 -11.92
CA THR A 168 6.33 -9.24 -13.28
C THR A 168 5.74 -7.85 -13.57
N ALA A 169 4.88 -7.30 -12.69
CA ALA A 169 4.31 -5.97 -12.80
C ALA A 169 5.14 -4.91 -12.02
N PHE A 170 6.46 -5.05 -12.01
CA PHE A 170 7.40 -4.19 -11.28
C PHE A 170 7.23 -2.69 -11.58
N GLN A 171 6.81 -2.34 -12.80
CA GLN A 171 6.64 -0.97 -13.25
C GLN A 171 5.58 -0.20 -12.47
N HIS A 172 4.71 -0.90 -11.74
CA HIS A 172 3.71 -0.29 -10.87
C HIS A 172 4.20 -0.10 -9.43
N TYR A 173 5.31 -0.72 -9.04
CA TYR A 173 5.83 -0.73 -7.67
C TYR A 173 7.17 -0.01 -7.52
N LEU A 174 7.91 0.18 -8.61
CA LEU A 174 9.20 0.89 -8.64
C LEU A 174 9.08 2.25 -9.32
N THR A 175 9.85 3.24 -8.87
CA THR A 175 10.00 4.51 -9.59
C THR A 175 10.64 4.25 -10.95
N GLN A 176 10.21 4.96 -11.98
CA GLN A 176 10.65 4.75 -13.35
C GLN A 176 11.27 6.04 -13.86
N GLN A 177 12.53 6.00 -14.30
CA GLN A 177 13.18 7.17 -14.88
C GLN A 177 12.66 7.45 -16.30
N GLU A 178 12.35 6.39 -17.05
CA GLU A 178 11.91 6.47 -18.45
C GLU A 178 10.60 5.71 -18.65
N PRO A 179 9.48 6.24 -18.10
CA PRO A 179 8.22 5.49 -18.00
C PRO A 179 7.56 5.18 -19.35
N ASP A 180 7.96 5.87 -20.42
CA ASP A 180 7.38 5.72 -21.76
C ASP A 180 8.16 4.75 -22.66
N ASP A 181 9.38 4.35 -22.29
CA ASP A 181 10.18 3.36 -23.03
C ASP A 181 10.19 2.01 -22.31
N LYS A 182 9.39 1.09 -22.83
CA LYS A 182 9.27 -0.29 -22.33
C LYS A 182 10.60 -1.02 -22.18
N ASN A 183 11.57 -0.74 -23.05
CA ASN A 183 12.87 -1.42 -23.05
C ASN A 183 13.84 -0.84 -22.01
N ARG A 184 13.49 0.31 -21.43
CA ARG A 184 14.28 1.04 -20.44
C ARG A 184 13.58 1.13 -19.08
N LEU A 185 12.54 0.33 -18.86
CA LEU A 185 11.84 0.28 -17.57
C LEU A 185 12.73 -0.32 -16.48
N ASP A 186 12.73 0.35 -15.34
CA ASP A 186 13.46 -0.07 -14.15
C ASP A 186 12.79 -1.27 -13.49
N HIS A 187 13.55 -2.34 -13.29
CA HIS A 187 13.12 -3.55 -12.59
C HIS A 187 13.98 -3.77 -11.34
N TYR A 188 13.66 -4.80 -10.55
CA TYR A 188 14.32 -5.07 -9.27
C TYR A 188 15.86 -5.21 -9.38
N ASP A 189 16.37 -5.69 -10.53
CA ASP A 189 17.81 -5.80 -10.80
C ASP A 189 18.43 -4.67 -11.64
N SER A 190 17.75 -3.54 -11.85
CA SER A 190 18.30 -2.46 -12.69
C SER A 190 19.63 -1.94 -12.12
N PRO A 191 20.77 -2.09 -12.82
CA PRO A 191 22.07 -1.63 -12.33
C PRO A 191 22.21 -0.10 -12.50
N PRO A 192 23.19 0.53 -11.81
CA PRO A 192 23.58 1.91 -12.12
C PRO A 192 23.85 2.06 -13.64
N PRO A 193 23.51 3.21 -14.24
CA PRO A 193 23.15 4.49 -13.60
C PRO A 193 21.68 4.64 -13.20
N HIS A 194 20.83 3.64 -13.46
CA HIS A 194 19.40 3.72 -13.19
C HIS A 194 19.09 3.37 -11.72
N GLU A 195 19.23 4.36 -10.83
CA GLU A 195 18.77 4.24 -9.45
C GLU A 195 17.23 4.21 -9.40
N THR A 196 16.66 3.14 -8.83
CA THR A 196 15.22 2.97 -8.63
C THR A 196 14.92 2.60 -7.19
N VAL A 197 13.78 3.05 -6.69
CA VAL A 197 13.29 2.76 -5.33
C VAL A 197 11.84 2.31 -5.38
N ILE A 198 11.38 1.70 -4.28
CA ILE A 198 9.96 1.41 -4.12
C ILE A 198 9.13 2.70 -4.15
N ARG A 199 8.01 2.70 -4.87
CA ARG A 199 7.07 3.85 -4.94
C ARG A 199 6.38 4.12 -3.60
N GLY A 200 6.37 3.15 -2.70
CA GLY A 200 5.72 3.24 -1.39
C GLY A 200 4.22 2.90 -1.45
N HIS A 201 3.36 3.86 -1.12
CA HIS A 201 1.95 3.58 -0.82
C HIS A 201 1.09 3.30 -2.06
N LYS A 202 0.34 2.19 -2.01
CA LYS A 202 -0.70 1.87 -2.99
C LYS A 202 -2.02 2.54 -2.61
N ARG A 203 -2.53 3.41 -3.48
CA ARG A 203 -3.82 4.12 -3.33
C ARG A 203 -4.74 3.81 -4.51
N TYR A 204 -6.04 3.98 -4.30
CA TYR A 204 -7.08 3.79 -5.31
C TYR A 204 -7.89 5.08 -5.45
N TRP A 205 -8.30 5.42 -6.67
CA TRP A 205 -9.22 6.51 -6.91
C TRP A 205 -10.60 6.20 -6.35
N HIS A 206 -11.22 7.16 -5.67
CA HIS A 206 -12.63 7.07 -5.29
C HIS A 206 -13.50 6.98 -6.54
N GLN A 207 -14.42 6.01 -6.57
CA GLN A 207 -15.24 5.73 -7.76
C GLN A 207 -16.63 6.39 -7.73
N GLY A 208 -16.95 7.17 -6.69
CA GLY A 208 -18.22 7.88 -6.58
C GLY A 208 -19.43 6.95 -6.48
N LEU A 209 -19.31 5.81 -5.80
CA LEU A 209 -20.44 4.90 -5.55
C LEU A 209 -21.36 5.49 -4.47
N SER A 210 -22.20 6.47 -4.84
CA SER A 210 -23.19 7.10 -3.95
C SER A 210 -24.48 7.41 -4.69
N THR A 211 -25.59 7.47 -3.93
CA THR A 211 -26.87 8.01 -4.39
C THR A 211 -26.78 9.50 -4.73
N ASP A 212 -25.90 10.25 -4.09
CA ASP A 212 -25.69 11.68 -4.36
C ASP A 212 -25.08 11.92 -5.75
N GLU A 213 -24.42 10.89 -6.30
CA GLU A 213 -23.86 10.88 -7.67
C GLU A 213 -24.87 10.35 -8.69
N GLY A 214 -26.15 10.22 -8.31
CA GLY A 214 -27.23 9.77 -9.18
C GLY A 214 -27.29 8.27 -9.43
N LEU A 215 -26.56 7.46 -8.65
CA LEU A 215 -26.59 5.99 -8.76
C LEU A 215 -27.67 5.38 -7.89
N THR A 216 -28.38 4.37 -8.40
CA THR A 216 -29.23 3.52 -7.57
C THR A 216 -28.39 2.49 -6.79
N LEU A 217 -28.95 1.95 -5.70
CA LEU A 217 -28.30 0.87 -4.94
C LEU A 217 -28.02 -0.36 -5.82
N ASP A 218 -28.92 -0.68 -6.75
CA ASP A 218 -28.72 -1.78 -7.72
C ASP A 218 -27.57 -1.49 -8.67
N GLN A 219 -27.45 -0.27 -9.20
CA GLN A 219 -26.33 0.12 -10.07
C GLN A 219 -25.00 0.06 -9.32
N MET A 220 -24.97 0.44 -8.05
CA MET A 220 -23.77 0.29 -7.21
C MET A 220 -23.43 -1.18 -6.99
N ARG A 221 -24.42 -2.02 -6.68
CA ARG A 221 -24.25 -3.49 -6.54
C ARG A 221 -23.66 -4.09 -7.81
N GLU A 222 -24.23 -3.79 -8.98
CA GLU A 222 -23.77 -4.32 -10.28
C GLU A 222 -22.33 -3.93 -10.62
N ARG A 223 -21.83 -2.80 -10.12
CA ARG A 223 -20.43 -2.39 -10.31
C ARG A 223 -19.47 -3.23 -9.47
N ILE A 224 -19.90 -3.70 -8.30
CA ILE A 224 -19.09 -4.47 -7.35
C ILE A 224 -19.17 -5.97 -7.64
N GLU A 225 -20.38 -6.46 -7.91
CA GLU A 225 -20.70 -7.88 -8.04
C GLU A 225 -20.12 -8.49 -9.32
N GLU A 226 -19.66 -9.74 -9.22
CA GLU A 226 -19.23 -10.54 -10.36
C GLU A 226 -20.45 -10.93 -11.23
N LYS A 227 -20.28 -10.93 -12.56
CA LYS A 227 -21.43 -11.19 -13.44
C LYS A 227 -21.90 -12.64 -13.33
N ARG A 228 -23.22 -12.83 -13.29
CA ARG A 228 -23.86 -14.14 -13.06
C ARG A 228 -23.42 -15.28 -13.99
N ALA A 229 -22.97 -14.97 -15.21
CA ALA A 229 -22.48 -15.96 -16.17
C ALA A 229 -21.19 -16.68 -15.72
N GLY A 230 -20.41 -16.10 -14.80
CA GLY A 230 -19.23 -16.74 -14.18
C GLY A 230 -19.56 -17.59 -12.94
N LEU A 231 -20.82 -17.63 -12.49
CA LEU A 231 -21.21 -18.25 -11.22
C LEU A 231 -21.37 -19.78 -11.28
N ARG A 232 -21.38 -20.40 -12.48
CA ARG A 232 -21.50 -21.87 -12.62
C ARG A 232 -20.29 -22.63 -12.05
N GLU A 233 -19.17 -21.93 -11.80
CA GLU A 233 -17.93 -22.50 -11.23
C GLU A 233 -17.72 -22.15 -9.74
N LEU A 234 -18.67 -21.46 -9.10
CA LEU A 234 -18.49 -20.94 -7.73
C LEU A 234 -18.42 -22.02 -6.65
N GLU A 235 -19.13 -23.14 -6.80
CA GLU A 235 -19.14 -24.20 -5.78
C GLU A 235 -17.74 -24.80 -5.55
N THR A 236 -16.84 -24.68 -6.53
CA THR A 236 -15.45 -25.15 -6.46
C THR A 236 -14.41 -24.03 -6.44
N SER A 237 -14.84 -22.76 -6.47
CA SER A 237 -13.90 -21.65 -6.61
C SER A 237 -13.33 -21.20 -5.27
N THR A 238 -12.05 -21.49 -5.04
CA THR A 238 -11.31 -21.07 -3.84
C THR A 238 -10.89 -19.59 -3.84
N GLN A 239 -11.13 -18.87 -4.94
CA GLN A 239 -10.72 -17.47 -5.11
C GLN A 239 -11.86 -16.46 -4.85
N HIS A 240 -13.11 -16.92 -4.82
CA HIS A 240 -14.24 -16.05 -4.57
C HIS A 240 -14.54 -15.98 -3.07
N THR A 241 -14.89 -14.79 -2.61
CA THR A 241 -15.38 -14.54 -1.26
C THR A 241 -16.82 -14.05 -1.33
N GLN A 242 -17.56 -14.13 -0.23
CA GLN A 242 -18.88 -13.51 -0.11
C GLN A 242 -18.84 -12.42 0.95
N LEU A 243 -19.54 -11.32 0.71
CA LEU A 243 -19.63 -10.22 1.65
C LEU A 243 -21.01 -9.57 1.61
N ARG A 244 -21.39 -8.91 2.71
CA ARG A 244 -22.56 -8.04 2.79
C ARG A 244 -22.05 -6.59 2.90
N PRO A 245 -22.11 -5.79 1.82
CA PRO A 245 -21.67 -4.40 1.86
C PRO A 245 -22.64 -3.55 2.67
N VAL A 246 -22.10 -2.58 3.41
CA VAL A 246 -22.89 -1.47 3.99
C VAL A 246 -23.16 -0.43 2.89
N LYS A 247 -24.38 0.11 2.83
CA LYS A 247 -24.76 1.13 1.83
C LYS A 247 -24.15 2.51 2.15
N PRO A 248 -24.02 3.41 1.16
CA PRO A 248 -23.57 4.78 1.40
C PRO A 248 -24.45 5.53 2.41
N GLY A 249 -23.85 6.46 3.14
CA GLY A 249 -24.54 7.32 4.10
C GLY A 249 -24.70 6.75 5.51
N VAL A 250 -24.32 5.49 5.75
CA VAL A 250 -24.36 4.88 7.09
C VAL A 250 -23.25 5.45 7.97
N ARG A 251 -23.62 5.90 9.17
CA ARG A 251 -22.72 6.55 10.13
C ARG A 251 -22.36 5.65 11.30
N PHE A 252 -21.11 5.74 11.72
CA PHE A 252 -20.59 5.05 12.90
C PHE A 252 -19.90 6.07 13.79
N LYS A 253 -19.94 5.83 15.10
CA LYS A 253 -19.30 6.65 16.11
C LYS A 253 -18.30 5.83 16.89
N PHE A 254 -17.12 6.40 17.08
CA PHE A 254 -16.06 5.86 17.92
C PHE A 254 -15.30 7.00 18.59
N ARG A 255 -14.45 6.65 19.54
CA ARG A 255 -13.54 7.54 20.25
C ARG A 255 -12.09 7.17 19.95
N ILE A 256 -11.27 8.21 19.85
CA ILE A 256 -9.81 8.12 19.81
C ILE A 256 -9.32 8.79 21.09
N TYR A 257 -8.67 8.01 21.96
CA TYR A 257 -7.99 8.52 23.14
C TYR A 257 -6.53 8.72 22.81
N PHE A 258 -5.92 9.74 23.42
CA PHE A 258 -4.49 9.94 23.33
C PHE A 258 -3.94 10.48 24.65
N GLU A 259 -2.62 10.36 24.83
CA GLU A 259 -1.93 10.87 26.01
C GLU A 259 -0.60 11.51 25.65
N ASN A 260 -0.31 12.66 26.29
CA ASN A 260 0.99 13.34 26.24
C ASN A 260 1.55 13.50 24.81
N LEU A 261 0.70 13.83 23.84
CA LEU A 261 1.14 14.22 22.50
C LEU A 261 1.62 15.67 22.55
N SER A 262 2.78 15.94 21.96
CA SER A 262 3.23 17.31 21.71
C SER A 262 2.30 18.02 20.71
N ASP A 263 2.35 19.34 20.63
CA ASP A 263 1.55 20.11 19.68
C ASP A 263 1.77 19.67 18.23
N ARG A 264 2.99 19.21 17.89
CA ARG A 264 3.31 18.67 16.55
C ARG A 264 2.65 17.31 16.31
N GLU A 265 2.67 16.43 17.30
CA GLU A 265 2.08 15.09 17.19
C GLU A 265 0.55 15.17 17.20
N LEU A 266 -0.03 16.02 18.04
CA LEU A 266 -1.46 16.30 18.04
C LEU A 266 -1.89 16.94 16.71
N GLY A 267 -1.10 17.89 16.20
CA GLY A 267 -1.32 18.48 14.88
C GLY A 267 -1.29 17.44 13.75
N ALA A 268 -0.34 16.49 13.78
CA ALA A 268 -0.27 15.39 12.81
C ALA A 268 -1.50 14.47 12.88
N LEU A 269 -1.98 14.15 14.09
CA LEU A 269 -3.18 13.37 14.31
C LEU A 269 -4.42 14.10 13.79
N CYS A 270 -4.59 15.38 14.14
CA CYS A 270 -5.70 16.22 13.66
C CYS A 270 -5.70 16.34 12.13
N TRP A 271 -4.53 16.58 11.52
CA TRP A 271 -4.38 16.64 10.07
C TRP A 271 -4.75 15.32 9.41
N THR A 272 -4.39 14.19 10.01
CA THR A 272 -4.73 12.86 9.47
C THR A 272 -6.23 12.58 9.54
N LEU A 273 -6.92 13.02 10.60
CA LEU A 273 -8.36 12.83 10.76
C LEU A 273 -9.18 13.78 9.89
N HIS A 274 -8.68 14.99 9.66
CA HIS A 274 -9.32 15.98 8.81
C HIS A 274 -8.25 16.74 8.00
N PRO A 275 -7.86 16.25 6.82
CA PRO A 275 -6.77 16.85 6.04
C PRO A 275 -7.04 18.30 5.67
N LEU A 276 -6.03 19.15 5.86
CA LEU A 276 -6.11 20.58 5.58
C LEU A 276 -5.93 20.87 4.07
N GLY A 277 -6.96 20.54 3.28
CA GLY A 277 -7.02 20.78 1.84
C GLY A 277 -7.88 21.98 1.43
N ASN A 278 -8.44 21.90 0.23
CA ASN A 278 -9.41 22.87 -0.29
C ASN A 278 -10.74 22.74 0.46
N PRO A 279 -11.25 23.82 1.10
CA PRO A 279 -12.49 23.77 1.88
C PRO A 279 -13.75 23.48 1.05
N ALA A 280 -13.70 23.66 -0.27
CA ALA A 280 -14.82 23.33 -1.16
C ALA A 280 -14.84 21.83 -1.56
N LYS A 281 -13.90 21.03 -1.05
CA LYS A 281 -13.78 19.60 -1.36
C LYS A 281 -14.03 18.76 -0.12
N THR A 282 -14.65 17.60 -0.34
CA THR A 282 -14.74 16.56 0.69
C THR A 282 -13.59 15.59 0.52
N TYR A 283 -12.92 15.25 1.62
CA TYR A 283 -11.84 14.27 1.64
C TYR A 283 -12.30 12.99 2.34
N CYS A 284 -12.18 11.86 1.66
CA CYS A 284 -12.54 10.54 2.16
C CYS A 284 -11.30 9.64 2.30
N HIS A 285 -11.24 8.93 3.41
CA HIS A 285 -10.29 7.84 3.65
C HIS A 285 -10.77 6.53 2.99
N HIS A 286 -9.89 5.54 2.96
CA HIS A 286 -10.14 4.22 2.40
C HIS A 286 -10.02 3.14 3.48
N LEU A 287 -11.07 2.35 3.69
CA LEU A 287 -11.13 1.27 4.67
C LEU A 287 -11.53 -0.07 4.02
N GLY A 288 -10.99 -1.18 4.51
CA GLY A 288 -11.35 -2.53 4.06
C GLY A 288 -10.69 -3.00 2.75
N MET A 289 -11.03 -4.21 2.31
CA MET A 289 -10.39 -4.86 1.15
C MET A 289 -11.05 -4.51 -0.19
N GLY A 290 -12.26 -3.97 -0.17
CA GLY A 290 -13.04 -3.62 -1.38
C GLY A 290 -12.64 -2.30 -2.06
N LYS A 291 -11.57 -1.63 -1.62
CA LYS A 291 -11.04 -0.38 -2.21
C LYS A 291 -10.87 -0.45 -3.75
N PRO A 292 -10.36 -1.56 -4.33
CA PRO A 292 -10.29 -1.75 -5.78
C PRO A 292 -11.64 -1.63 -6.49
N LEU A 293 -12.73 -2.02 -5.83
CA LEU A 293 -14.08 -2.04 -6.38
C LEU A 293 -14.86 -0.75 -6.07
N GLY A 294 -14.18 0.27 -5.53
CA GLY A 294 -14.80 1.54 -5.15
C GLY A 294 -15.51 1.51 -3.79
N MET A 295 -15.38 0.43 -3.01
CA MET A 295 -15.93 0.33 -1.67
C MET A 295 -15.00 0.95 -0.62
N GLY A 296 -15.55 1.27 0.55
CA GLY A 296 -14.75 1.65 1.71
C GLY A 296 -14.30 3.11 1.76
N ALA A 297 -14.95 3.99 0.98
CA ALA A 297 -14.80 5.42 1.13
C ALA A 297 -15.48 5.87 2.43
N VAL A 298 -14.73 6.52 3.33
CA VAL A 298 -15.21 6.97 4.64
C VAL A 298 -14.80 8.42 4.86
N LYS A 299 -15.77 9.29 5.11
CA LYS A 299 -15.51 10.65 5.62
C LYS A 299 -15.37 10.57 7.14
N LEU A 300 -14.35 11.23 7.68
CA LEU A 300 -14.18 11.38 9.13
C LEU A 300 -14.61 12.78 9.54
N GLU A 301 -15.45 12.85 10.57
CA GLU A 301 -15.85 14.09 11.23
C GLU A 301 -15.53 13.92 12.72
N ALA A 302 -14.66 14.78 13.24
CA ALA A 302 -14.10 14.62 14.58
C ALA A 302 -14.14 15.93 15.37
N THR A 303 -14.30 15.79 16.67
CA THR A 303 -14.27 16.89 17.64
C THR A 303 -13.24 16.55 18.71
N LEU A 304 -12.28 17.45 18.90
CA LEU A 304 -11.22 17.30 19.89
C LEU A 304 -11.70 17.76 21.26
N TYR A 305 -11.48 16.93 22.27
CA TYR A 305 -11.69 17.27 23.68
C TYR A 305 -10.36 17.12 24.42
N LEU A 306 -9.92 18.20 25.07
CA LEU A 306 -8.73 18.19 25.92
C LEU A 306 -9.16 18.04 27.38
N THR A 307 -8.33 17.34 28.15
CA THR A 307 -8.55 17.14 29.58
C THR A 307 -7.39 17.69 30.39
N ASP A 308 -7.70 18.51 31.38
CA ASP A 308 -6.77 18.90 32.42
C ASP A 308 -6.70 17.76 33.45
N ARG A 309 -5.60 17.00 33.43
CA ARG A 309 -5.40 15.83 34.30
C ARG A 309 -5.29 16.23 35.78
N PRO A 310 -4.48 17.23 36.18
CA PRO A 310 -4.52 17.75 37.54
C PRO A 310 -5.94 18.08 38.03
N LYS A 311 -6.72 18.84 37.24
CA LYS A 311 -8.10 19.18 37.59
C LYS A 311 -9.02 17.94 37.62
N ARG A 312 -8.86 17.00 36.68
CA ARG A 312 -9.61 15.74 36.62
C ARG A 312 -9.48 14.93 37.90
N TYR A 313 -8.29 14.88 38.48
CA TYR A 313 -7.95 14.07 39.65
C TYR A 313 -7.97 14.86 40.97
N SER A 314 -8.31 16.16 40.95
CA SER A 314 -8.47 16.96 42.17
C SER A 314 -9.87 16.85 42.80
N SER A 315 -10.88 16.44 42.02
CA SER A 315 -12.25 16.19 42.49
C SER A 315 -12.85 14.97 41.81
N LEU A 316 -13.71 14.25 42.54
CA LEU A 316 -14.45 13.11 41.99
C LEU A 316 -15.71 13.55 41.23
N PHE A 317 -16.39 14.58 41.73
CA PHE A 317 -17.68 15.04 41.25
C PHE A 317 -17.68 16.54 40.93
N GLU A 318 -18.52 16.92 39.96
CA GLU A 318 -18.95 18.28 39.63
C GLU A 318 -20.48 18.21 39.60
N ASP A 319 -21.11 18.80 40.62
CA ASP A 319 -22.53 18.56 40.95
C ASP A 319 -22.83 17.04 41.07
N ASP A 320 -23.90 16.56 40.43
CA ASP A 320 -24.30 15.14 40.42
C ASP A 320 -23.61 14.32 39.31
N HIS A 321 -22.54 14.83 38.69
CA HIS A 321 -21.83 14.17 37.60
C HIS A 321 -20.35 13.93 37.93
N TRP A 322 -19.73 12.96 37.25
CA TRP A 322 -18.28 12.76 37.33
C TRP A 322 -17.54 14.00 36.83
N HIS A 323 -16.62 14.53 37.63
CA HIS A 323 -15.77 15.63 37.17
C HIS A 323 -14.84 15.09 36.06
N THR A 324 -15.06 15.47 34.80
CA THR A 324 -14.34 14.89 33.66
C THR A 324 -13.04 15.61 33.31
N GLY A 325 -12.80 16.79 33.91
CA GLY A 325 -11.63 17.62 33.64
C GLY A 325 -11.53 18.12 32.19
N VAL A 326 -12.62 18.00 31.40
CA VAL A 326 -12.65 18.51 30.03
C VAL A 326 -12.60 20.04 30.08
N THR A 327 -11.67 20.64 29.34
CA THR A 327 -11.39 22.08 29.45
C THR A 327 -12.30 22.95 28.59
N ASP A 328 -12.84 22.42 27.49
CA ASP A 328 -13.65 23.15 26.50
C ASP A 328 -14.89 22.34 26.07
N SER A 329 -15.87 23.00 25.44
CA SER A 329 -17.06 22.38 24.84
C SER A 329 -16.78 21.46 23.63
N GLY A 330 -15.52 21.28 23.27
CA GLY A 330 -15.06 20.51 22.12
C GLY A 330 -14.67 21.40 20.94
N GLN A 331 -13.55 21.07 20.30
CA GLN A 331 -12.99 21.80 19.17
C GLN A 331 -13.26 21.02 17.89
N SER A 332 -14.20 21.47 17.06
CA SER A 332 -14.55 20.77 15.82
C SER A 332 -13.41 20.85 14.80
N LEU A 333 -12.97 19.70 14.28
CA LEU A 333 -11.95 19.67 13.22
C LEU A 333 -12.50 20.09 11.85
N SER A 334 -13.82 20.14 11.69
CA SER A 334 -14.45 20.69 10.47
C SER A 334 -14.45 22.23 10.44
N ASP A 335 -14.24 22.89 11.58
CA ASP A 335 -14.04 24.33 11.61
C ASP A 335 -12.63 24.68 11.10
N ARG A 336 -12.57 25.48 10.04
CA ARG A 336 -11.31 25.76 9.34
C ARG A 336 -10.31 26.47 10.24
N SER A 337 -10.75 27.46 11.02
CA SER A 337 -9.86 28.24 11.89
C SER A 337 -9.27 27.38 13.01
N THR A 338 -10.09 26.48 13.55
CA THR A 338 -9.71 25.50 14.57
C THR A 338 -8.70 24.52 14.02
N LEU A 339 -8.96 23.94 12.86
CA LEU A 339 -8.05 22.99 12.23
C LEU A 339 -6.71 23.63 11.86
N GLU A 340 -6.71 24.84 11.28
CA GLU A 340 -5.47 25.58 10.97
C GLU A 340 -4.63 25.82 12.22
N ARG A 341 -5.24 26.28 13.31
CA ARG A 341 -4.53 26.48 14.59
C ARG A 341 -3.95 25.18 15.14
N LEU A 342 -4.74 24.10 15.15
CA LEU A 342 -4.31 22.81 15.71
C LEU A 342 -3.20 22.14 14.89
N THR A 343 -3.20 22.33 13.57
CA THR A 343 -2.22 21.70 12.66
C THR A 343 -0.97 22.55 12.42
N GLN A 344 -0.98 23.82 12.80
CA GLN A 344 0.09 24.79 12.52
C GLN A 344 1.49 24.30 12.91
N ALA A 345 1.66 23.82 14.16
CA ALA A 345 2.97 23.40 14.66
C ALA A 345 3.54 22.20 13.87
N PHE A 346 2.67 21.29 13.44
CA PHE A 346 3.02 20.17 12.59
C PHE A 346 3.42 20.63 11.18
N GLU A 347 2.57 21.41 10.51
CA GLU A 347 2.83 21.86 9.14
C GLU A 347 4.12 22.69 9.07
N GLN A 348 4.33 23.64 9.99
CA GLN A 348 5.54 24.46 10.03
C GLN A 348 6.81 23.64 10.23
N HIS A 349 6.76 22.63 11.11
CA HIS A 349 7.91 21.76 11.33
C HIS A 349 8.28 20.94 10.09
N ILE A 350 7.28 20.35 9.41
CA ILE A 350 7.51 19.58 8.19
C ILE A 350 7.99 20.49 7.05
N LEU A 351 7.38 21.66 6.87
CA LEU A 351 7.81 22.63 5.86
C LEU A 351 9.25 23.09 6.09
N GLY A 352 9.63 23.37 7.33
CA GLY A 352 11.01 23.74 7.68
C GLY A 352 12.00 22.60 7.42
N THR A 353 11.63 21.37 7.75
CA THR A 353 12.46 20.17 7.48
C THR A 353 12.67 19.95 5.98
N LEU A 354 11.69 20.32 5.15
CA LEU A 354 11.74 20.20 3.69
C LEU A 354 12.33 21.42 2.98
N GLY A 355 12.79 22.44 3.71
CA GLY A 355 13.29 23.70 3.14
C GLY A 355 12.21 24.61 2.55
N LEU A 356 10.93 24.30 2.76
CA LEU A 356 9.78 24.98 2.16
C LEU A 356 9.16 26.05 3.07
N ASN A 357 10.00 26.81 3.77
CA ASN A 357 9.59 27.83 4.74
C ASN A 357 8.74 28.98 4.15
N ASN A 358 8.77 29.16 2.83
CA ASN A 358 7.96 30.14 2.12
C ASN A 358 6.51 29.68 1.86
N ARG A 359 6.17 28.43 2.19
CA ARG A 359 4.82 27.88 2.09
C ARG A 359 4.11 28.00 3.43
N ARG A 360 2.78 28.04 3.38
CA ARG A 360 1.94 28.14 4.57
C ARG A 360 1.37 26.77 4.98
N HIS A 361 1.01 25.96 4.00
CA HIS A 361 0.31 24.68 4.23
C HIS A 361 0.97 23.52 3.49
N LEU A 362 0.83 22.31 4.04
CA LEU A 362 1.34 21.09 3.41
C LEU A 362 0.62 20.80 2.08
N SER A 363 -0.62 21.26 1.91
CA SER A 363 -1.36 21.14 0.65
C SER A 363 -0.69 21.83 -0.54
N GLU A 364 0.26 22.74 -0.28
CA GLU A 364 1.07 23.39 -1.31
C GLU A 364 2.27 22.54 -1.78
N ILE A 365 2.54 21.41 -1.12
CA ILE A 365 3.58 20.45 -1.52
C ILE A 365 2.98 19.48 -2.52
N LYS A 366 3.65 19.27 -3.66
CA LYS A 366 3.17 18.44 -4.77
C LYS A 366 2.72 17.04 -4.33
N ARG A 367 3.52 16.35 -3.52
CA ARG A 367 3.19 15.00 -3.02
C ARG A 367 1.93 14.99 -2.15
N ILE A 368 1.72 16.02 -1.33
CA ILE A 368 0.53 16.15 -0.49
C ILE A 368 -0.67 16.57 -1.32
N GLY A 369 -0.50 17.49 -2.28
CA GLY A 369 -1.55 17.84 -3.24
C GLY A 369 -2.03 16.63 -4.04
N MET A 370 -1.12 15.76 -4.47
CA MET A 370 -1.43 14.48 -5.12
C MET A 370 -2.21 13.54 -4.19
N LEU A 371 -1.81 13.43 -2.91
CA LEU A 371 -2.55 12.65 -1.91
C LEU A 371 -3.97 13.19 -1.71
N LEU A 372 -4.10 14.48 -1.46
CA LEU A 372 -5.39 15.16 -1.27
C LEU A 372 -6.28 14.97 -2.50
N LYS A 373 -5.71 15.06 -3.71
CA LYS A 373 -6.45 14.82 -4.95
C LYS A 373 -7.03 13.41 -5.04
N MET A 374 -6.26 12.40 -4.62
CA MET A 374 -6.75 11.02 -4.55
C MET A 374 -7.75 10.77 -3.42
N MET A 375 -7.81 11.65 -2.42
CA MET A 375 -8.78 11.62 -1.32
C MET A 375 -10.07 12.37 -1.64
N GLU A 376 -10.11 13.20 -2.69
CA GLU A 376 -11.33 13.94 -3.08
C GLU A 376 -12.51 12.99 -3.32
N TRP A 377 -13.67 13.39 -2.83
CA TRP A 377 -14.95 12.74 -3.07
C TRP A 377 -15.95 13.69 -3.75
N PRO A 378 -16.62 13.25 -4.84
CA PRO A 378 -16.31 12.05 -5.61
C PRO A 378 -14.91 12.15 -6.25
N GLY A 379 -14.27 11.01 -6.48
CA GLY A 379 -12.99 10.95 -7.19
C GLY A 379 -13.19 10.87 -8.70
N TYR A 380 -12.33 10.10 -9.38
CA TYR A 380 -12.44 9.86 -10.82
C TYR A 380 -13.06 8.49 -11.10
N PRO A 381 -14.38 8.41 -11.39
CA PRO A 381 -15.02 7.14 -11.68
C PRO A 381 -14.45 6.50 -12.96
N PRO A 382 -14.32 5.16 -12.98
CA PRO A 382 -13.87 4.45 -14.16
C PRO A 382 -14.92 4.51 -15.26
N VAL A 383 -14.50 4.72 -16.51
CA VAL A 383 -15.38 4.63 -17.66
C VAL A 383 -15.20 3.24 -18.29
N PRO A 384 -16.19 2.34 -18.17
CA PRO A 384 -16.06 0.97 -18.64
C PRO A 384 -16.00 0.91 -20.17
N ASN A 385 -15.35 -0.13 -20.71
CA ASN A 385 -15.31 -0.44 -22.15
C ASN A 385 -14.68 0.64 -23.07
N ILE A 386 -14.01 1.65 -22.51
CA ILE A 386 -13.29 2.70 -23.25
C ILE A 386 -11.77 2.49 -23.08
N PRO A 387 -10.88 2.97 -23.98
CA PRO A 387 -9.43 2.83 -23.81
C PRO A 387 -8.88 3.37 -22.46
N PRO A 388 -7.64 3.01 -22.09
CA PRO A 388 -6.98 3.49 -20.88
C PRO A 388 -6.76 5.01 -20.84
N PHE A 389 -6.91 5.70 -21.96
CA PHE A 389 -6.89 7.16 -22.03
C PHE A 389 -8.24 7.67 -22.58
N LEU A 390 -8.79 8.70 -21.93
CA LEU A 390 -10.06 9.32 -22.28
C LEU A 390 -9.81 10.60 -23.08
N THR A 391 -9.88 10.52 -24.40
CA THR A 391 -9.57 11.64 -25.29
C THR A 391 -10.47 12.86 -25.06
N VAL A 392 -11.76 12.65 -24.83
CA VAL A 392 -12.74 13.74 -24.64
C VAL A 392 -12.46 14.52 -23.35
N GLN A 393 -12.13 13.82 -22.27
CA GLN A 393 -11.81 14.43 -20.98
C GLN A 393 -10.32 14.77 -20.83
N ASN A 394 -9.51 14.47 -21.84
CA ASN A 394 -8.05 14.62 -21.85
C ASN A 394 -7.36 14.14 -20.56
N ARG A 395 -7.71 12.93 -20.12
CA ARG A 395 -7.15 12.33 -18.90
C ARG A 395 -7.02 10.80 -18.99
N PRO A 396 -6.20 10.17 -18.15
CA PRO A 396 -6.21 8.71 -18.02
C PRO A 396 -7.57 8.19 -17.51
N ASN A 397 -7.90 6.97 -17.89
CA ASN A 397 -9.04 6.22 -17.36
C ASN A 397 -8.62 5.46 -16.10
N THR A 398 -9.52 5.36 -15.12
CA THR A 398 -9.27 4.69 -13.82
C THR A 398 -9.78 3.25 -13.78
N ARG A 399 -10.29 2.71 -14.89
CA ARG A 399 -10.69 1.30 -14.99
C ARG A 399 -9.48 0.37 -14.88
N TYR A 400 -9.74 -0.89 -14.52
CA TYR A 400 -8.73 -1.93 -14.60
C TYR A 400 -8.34 -2.23 -16.04
N MET A 401 -7.05 -2.55 -16.21
CA MET A 401 -6.52 -3.13 -17.44
C MET A 401 -6.97 -4.58 -17.58
N THR A 402 -7.19 -5.05 -18.79
CA THR A 402 -7.63 -6.41 -19.09
C THR A 402 -6.55 -7.23 -19.80
N ILE A 403 -6.59 -8.56 -19.60
CA ILE A 403 -5.71 -9.50 -20.30
C ILE A 403 -6.38 -10.02 -21.58
N GLN A 404 -7.71 -10.18 -21.52
CA GLN A 404 -8.54 -10.67 -22.63
C GLN A 404 -9.59 -9.61 -22.99
N PRO A 405 -9.95 -9.48 -24.28
CA PRO A 405 -9.41 -10.23 -25.43
C PRO A 405 -8.02 -9.75 -25.89
N LYS A 406 -7.59 -8.54 -25.46
CA LYS A 406 -6.29 -7.96 -25.77
C LYS A 406 -5.53 -7.75 -24.46
N ASN A 407 -4.29 -8.22 -24.41
CA ASN A 407 -3.45 -8.05 -23.23
C ASN A 407 -2.92 -6.62 -23.13
N GLU A 408 -3.59 -5.78 -22.33
CA GLU A 408 -3.20 -4.39 -22.12
C GLU A 408 -1.89 -4.27 -21.32
N TYR A 409 -1.47 -5.32 -20.60
CA TYR A 409 -0.18 -5.36 -19.89
C TYR A 409 1.01 -5.64 -20.80
N ARG A 410 0.78 -6.00 -22.07
CA ARG A 410 1.85 -6.40 -23.02
C ARG A 410 2.92 -5.33 -23.16
N GLU A 411 2.53 -4.05 -23.19
CA GLU A 411 3.44 -2.93 -23.33
C GLU A 411 3.92 -2.34 -22.00
N ARG A 412 3.59 -2.98 -20.87
CA ARG A 412 4.02 -2.57 -19.52
C ARG A 412 3.81 -1.07 -19.25
N PRO A 413 2.62 -0.49 -19.52
CA PRO A 413 2.42 0.93 -19.29
C PRO A 413 2.66 1.27 -17.82
N VAL A 414 3.35 2.38 -17.56
CA VAL A 414 3.52 2.91 -16.21
C VAL A 414 2.25 3.69 -15.85
N LEU A 415 1.74 3.52 -14.63
CA LEU A 415 0.57 4.28 -14.19
C LEU A 415 0.96 5.73 -13.94
N PRO A 416 0.25 6.70 -14.54
CA PRO A 416 0.55 8.11 -14.37
C PRO A 416 0.30 8.55 -12.92
N ASP A 417 0.98 9.62 -12.51
CA ASP A 417 0.70 10.26 -11.23
C ASP A 417 -0.61 11.08 -11.27
N PRO A 418 -1.12 11.55 -10.12
CA PRO A 418 -2.35 12.37 -10.08
C PRO A 418 -2.31 13.67 -10.88
N SER A 419 -1.13 14.18 -11.27
CA SER A 419 -1.05 15.41 -12.09
C SER A 419 -1.55 15.21 -13.52
N ALA A 420 -1.61 13.96 -14.01
CA ALA A 420 -2.27 13.64 -15.28
C ALA A 420 -3.80 13.80 -15.22
N PHE A 421 -4.38 13.91 -14.03
CA PHE A 421 -5.80 14.16 -13.80
C PHE A 421 -6.09 15.62 -13.45
N ASP A 422 -5.07 16.33 -12.95
CA ASP A 422 -5.12 17.74 -12.58
C ASP A 422 -3.74 18.40 -12.77
N PRO A 423 -3.50 19.03 -13.94
CA PRO A 423 -2.20 19.63 -14.25
C PRO A 423 -1.79 20.76 -13.29
N THR A 424 -2.71 21.33 -12.50
CA THR A 424 -2.37 22.37 -11.52
C THR A 424 -1.43 21.85 -10.45
N LEU A 425 -1.46 20.53 -10.16
CA LEU A 425 -0.57 19.87 -9.22
C LEU A 425 0.90 19.99 -9.61
N GLN A 426 1.22 20.17 -10.90
CA GLN A 426 2.61 20.33 -11.36
C GLN A 426 3.24 21.65 -10.90
N LYS A 427 2.42 22.63 -10.52
CA LYS A 427 2.86 23.96 -10.05
C LYS A 427 3.12 24.00 -8.54
N LEU A 428 2.77 22.93 -7.82
CA LEU A 428 2.99 22.83 -6.38
C LEU A 428 4.48 22.66 -6.07
N ALA A 429 4.87 23.04 -4.85
CA ALA A 429 6.26 23.00 -4.44
C ALA A 429 6.78 21.56 -4.35
N GLU A 430 8.01 21.34 -4.80
CA GLU A 430 8.79 20.15 -4.45
C GLU A 430 9.83 20.54 -3.39
N PRO A 431 10.18 19.64 -2.47
CA PRO A 431 11.26 19.89 -1.53
C PRO A 431 12.56 20.25 -2.26
N ASP A 432 13.34 21.16 -1.70
CA ASP A 432 14.67 21.44 -2.21
C ASP A 432 15.52 20.18 -2.05
N THR A 433 15.85 19.51 -3.15
CA THR A 433 16.72 18.32 -3.17
C THR A 433 18.20 18.67 -2.93
N GLY A 434 18.48 19.87 -2.39
CA GLY A 434 19.80 20.33 -2.02
C GLY A 434 20.35 19.52 -0.84
N ASN A 435 21.36 18.69 -1.13
CA ASN A 435 22.15 17.89 -0.19
C ASN A 435 21.43 16.75 0.56
N SER A 436 21.06 15.69 -0.17
CA SER A 436 21.08 14.32 0.38
C SER A 436 22.48 13.70 0.43
N ARG A 437 23.54 14.52 0.33
CA ARG A 437 24.91 14.19 0.79
C ARG A 437 25.23 15.10 1.98
N GLY A 438 25.06 14.58 3.19
CA GLY A 438 25.55 15.20 4.42
C GLY A 438 24.52 16.00 5.22
N SER A 439 23.66 15.27 5.93
CA SER A 439 23.18 15.72 7.24
C SER A 439 23.12 14.50 8.17
N ALA A 440 24.29 13.94 8.43
CA ALA A 440 24.57 13.37 9.74
C ALA A 440 25.09 14.55 10.57
N CYS A 441 24.26 15.07 11.48
CA CYS A 441 24.67 15.92 12.60
C CYS A 441 23.46 16.25 13.48
N GLY A 442 23.43 15.71 14.70
CA GLY A 442 22.60 16.17 15.82
C GLY A 442 21.68 15.12 16.40
#